data_AF-A0A2A2WAG1-F1
#
_entry.id   AF-A0A2A2WAG1-F1
#
_cell.length_a   1.000
_cell.length_b   1.000
_cell.length_c   1.000
_cell.angle_alpha   90.00
_cell.angle_beta   90.00
_cell.angle_gamma   90.00
#
_symmetry.space_group_name_H-M   'P 1'
#
loop_
_entity.id
_entity.type
_entity.pdbx_description
1 polymer ?
#
loop_
_entity_poly.entity_id
_entity_poly.type
_entity_poly.pdbx_seq_one_letter_code
_entity_poly.pdbx_strand_id
1 'polypeptide(L)' 'MEDQLATVLKERTTKVGGPRVRVGPTKHCNAEPEVRVIKDGNRIESIVIACPCGEEITVICGYDETAST' A
#
# COMPACT_ATOMS: atom_id res chain seq x y z
N MET A 1 27.11 18.21 -26.00
CA MET A 1 26.67 16.80 -25.97
C MET A 1 26.77 16.38 -24.51
N GLU A 2 25.84 15.54 -24.03
CA GLU A 2 25.46 15.28 -22.60
C GLU A 2 24.33 16.24 -22.15
N ASP A 3 23.12 16.16 -22.70
CA ASP A 3 22.11 15.07 -22.65
C ASP A 3 21.52 14.80 -21.25
N GLN A 4 20.61 15.71 -20.88
CA GLN A 4 19.29 15.46 -20.28
C GLN A 4 18.96 14.00 -19.89
N LEU A 5 19.45 13.48 -18.77
CA LEU A 5 18.98 12.18 -18.26
C LEU A 5 19.03 12.02 -16.74
N ALA A 6 18.92 13.12 -16.01
CA ALA A 6 18.50 13.07 -14.61
C ALA A 6 17.01 13.42 -14.52
N THR A 7 16.18 12.65 -15.23
CA THR A 7 14.77 12.48 -14.88
C THR A 7 14.77 11.76 -13.54
N VAL A 8 15.01 12.54 -12.49
CA VAL A 8 14.73 12.17 -11.11
C VAL A 8 13.25 11.83 -11.13
N LEU A 9 12.98 10.52 -11.21
CA LEU A 9 11.76 9.87 -10.79
C LEU A 9 11.58 10.24 -9.32
N LYS A 10 11.17 11.49 -9.10
CA LYS A 10 10.73 12.00 -7.82
C LYS A 10 9.42 11.28 -7.62
N GLU A 11 9.52 10.10 -7.02
CA GLU A 11 8.40 9.30 -6.55
C GLU A 11 7.40 10.28 -5.97
N ARG A 12 6.32 10.50 -6.72
CA ARG A 12 5.18 11.27 -6.25
C ARG A 12 4.51 10.35 -5.23
N THR A 13 5.08 10.30 -4.03
CA THR A 13 4.37 9.80 -2.86
C THR A 13 3.22 10.77 -2.64
N THR A 14 2.11 10.51 -3.32
CA THR A 14 0.83 11.15 -3.03
C THR A 14 0.47 10.73 -1.62
N LYS A 15 0.75 11.61 -0.65
CA LYS A 15 0.22 11.48 0.71
C LYS A 15 -1.29 11.69 0.61
N VAL A 16 -2.00 10.61 0.28
CA VAL A 16 -3.46 10.59 0.36
C VAL A 16 -3.77 10.66 1.85
N GLY A 17 -4.16 11.84 2.32
CA GLY A 17 -4.57 12.12 3.69
C GLY A 17 -5.91 11.48 4.01
N GLY A 18 -5.97 10.15 3.92
CA GLY A 18 -7.12 9.36 4.36
C GLY A 18 -7.12 9.16 5.88
N PRO A 19 -8.27 8.79 6.46
CA PRO A 19 -8.36 8.45 7.88
C PRO A 19 -7.36 7.34 8.23
N ARG A 20 -6.46 7.62 9.18
CA ARG A 20 -5.49 6.64 9.66
C ARG A 20 -6.14 5.80 10.76
N VAL A 21 -6.35 4.52 10.48
CA VAL A 21 -6.86 3.56 11.48
C VAL A 21 -5.67 2.89 12.15
N ARG A 22 -5.67 2.83 13.49
CA ARG A 22 -4.71 2.04 14.28
C ARG A 22 -5.44 0.84 14.85
N VAL A 23 -4.92 -0.37 14.63
CA VAL A 23 -5.47 -1.61 15.16
C VAL A 23 -4.41 -2.26 16.05
N GLY A 24 -4.70 -2.38 17.34
CA GLY A 24 -3.80 -3.00 18.31
C GLY A 24 -2.66 -2.11 18.85
N PRO A 25 -1.82 -2.65 19.74
CA PRO A 25 -0.69 -1.94 20.32
C PRO A 25 0.40 -1.69 19.26
N THR A 26 1.04 -0.52 19.32
CA THR A 26 2.19 -0.23 18.45
C THR A 26 3.41 -0.98 18.97
N LYS A 27 3.88 -1.97 18.22
CA LYS A 27 5.20 -2.57 18.48
C LYS A 27 6.28 -1.68 17.92
N HIS A 28 7.33 -1.45 18.72
CA HIS A 28 8.52 -0.76 18.25
C HIS A 28 9.26 -1.68 17.26
N CYS A 29 9.38 -1.22 16.02
CA CYS A 29 10.22 -1.83 15.01
C CYS A 29 11.05 -0.73 14.36
N ASN A 30 12.33 -0.99 14.11
CA ASN A 30 13.26 -0.02 13.52
C ASN A 30 13.22 -0.03 11.97
N ALA A 31 12.44 -0.92 11.39
CA ALA A 31 12.27 -1.04 9.95
C ALA A 31 10.85 -0.61 9.55
N GLU A 32 10.73 -0.07 8.34
CA GLU A 32 9.44 0.33 7.78
C GLU A 32 8.63 -0.92 7.36
N PRO A 33 7.30 -0.90 7.52
CA PRO A 33 6.45 -1.98 7.05
C PRO A 33 6.45 -2.06 5.52
N GLU A 34 6.40 -3.27 4.99
CA GLU A 34 6.24 -3.51 3.56
C GLU A 34 4.75 -3.56 3.21
N VAL A 35 4.35 -2.87 2.14
CA VAL A 35 2.96 -2.88 1.65
C VAL A 35 2.93 -3.47 0.24
N ARG A 36 2.16 -4.54 0.06
CA ARG A 36 1.97 -5.23 -1.22
C ARG A 36 0.49 -5.21 -1.60
N VAL A 37 0.22 -4.98 -2.89
CA VAL A 37 -1.13 -5.00 -3.44
C VAL A 37 -1.25 -6.20 -4.36
N ILE A 38 -2.16 -7.12 -4.03
CA ILE A 38 -2.47 -8.30 -4.83
C ILE A 38 -3.67 -7.96 -5.71
N LYS A 39 -3.54 -8.21 -7.02
CA LYS A 39 -4.55 -7.88 -8.02
C LYS A 39 -4.99 -9.11 -8.78
N ASP A 40 -6.27 -9.17 -9.09
CA ASP A 40 -6.87 -10.08 -10.07
C ASP A 40 -7.37 -9.27 -11.26
N GLY A 41 -6.64 -9.32 -12.37
CA GLY A 41 -6.84 -8.43 -13.51
C GLY A 41 -6.77 -6.95 -13.11
N ASN A 42 -7.90 -6.24 -13.24
CA ASN A 42 -8.02 -4.82 -12.89
C ASN A 42 -8.57 -4.57 -11.47
N ARG A 43 -8.90 -5.62 -10.71
CA ARG A 43 -9.43 -5.52 -9.34
C ARG A 43 -8.31 -5.72 -8.33
N ILE A 44 -8.34 -4.98 -7.22
CA ILE A 44 -7.46 -5.24 -6.09
C ILE A 44 -8.13 -6.33 -5.27
N GLU A 45 -7.53 -7.51 -5.17
CA GLU A 45 -8.10 -8.61 -4.40
C GLU A 45 -7.80 -8.43 -2.90
N SER A 46 -6.54 -8.10 -2.59
CA SER A 46 -6.12 -7.86 -1.22
C SER A 46 -4.91 -6.92 -1.13
N ILE A 47 -4.74 -6.31 0.05
CA ILE A 47 -3.58 -5.52 0.43
C ILE A 47 -2.92 -6.21 1.61
N VAL A 48 -1.64 -6.57 1.47
CA VAL A 48 -0.85 -7.19 2.54
C VAL A 48 0.09 -6.14 3.12
N ILE A 49 0.05 -5.98 4.44
CA ILE A 49 0.92 -5.09 5.20
C ILE A 49 1.76 -5.98 6.12
N ALA A 50 3.05 -6.14 5.80
CA ALA A 50 3.98 -6.95 6.57
C ALA A 50 4.78 -6.07 7.54
N CYS A 51 4.66 -6.35 8.83
CA CYS A 51 5.54 -5.81 9.85
C CYS A 51 6.89 -6.52 9.77
N PRO A 52 8.03 -5.82 9.87
CA PRO A 52 9.34 -6.46 9.93
C PRO A 52 9.53 -7.33 11.19
N CYS A 53 8.61 -7.23 12.15
CA CYS A 53 8.50 -8.10 13.31
C CYS A 53 7.93 -9.50 13.01
N GLY A 54 7.52 -9.76 11.76
CA GLY A 54 6.97 -11.04 11.32
C GLY A 54 5.44 -11.15 11.38
N GLU A 55 4.74 -10.10 11.83
CA GLU A 55 3.27 -10.04 11.79
C GLU A 55 2.80 -9.51 10.44
N GLU A 56 1.72 -10.09 9.91
CA GLU A 56 1.13 -9.69 8.63
C GLU A 56 -0.35 -9.34 8.81
N ILE A 57 -0.78 -8.26 8.16
CA ILE A 57 -2.18 -7.85 8.08
C ILE A 57 -2.62 -7.94 6.63
N THR A 58 -3.65 -8.74 6.36
CA THR A 58 -4.26 -8.84 5.02
C THR A 58 -5.62 -8.17 5.02
N VAL A 59 -5.76 -7.11 4.23
CA VAL A 59 -7.05 -6.46 3.95
C VAL A 59 -7.62 -7.08 2.70
N ILE A 60 -8.73 -7.83 2.83
CA ILE A 60 -9.44 -8.42 1.69
C ILE A 60 -10.45 -7.39 1.17
N CYS A 61 -10.39 -7.10 -0.13
CA CYS A 61 -11.29 -6.15 -0.76
C CYS A 61 -12.55 -6.88 -1.25
N GLY A 62 -13.65 -6.68 -0.52
CA GLY A 62 -14.99 -7.01 -1.02
C GLY A 62 -15.51 -5.88 -1.90
N TYR A 63 -15.88 -6.18 -3.14
CA TYR A 63 -16.62 -5.25 -3.99
C TYR A 63 -18.06 -5.72 -4.05
N ASP A 64 -19.02 -4.86 -3.66
CA ASP A 64 -20.43 -5.10 -3.91
C ASP A 64 -20.67 -5.10 -5.43
N GLU A 65 -21.05 -6.26 -5.99
CA GLU A 65 -21.33 -6.39 -7.43
C GLU A 65 -22.59 -5.61 -7.87
N THR A 66 -23.32 -5.05 -6.91
CA THR A 66 -24.55 -4.27 -7.14
C THR A 66 -24.32 -2.77 -7.41
N ALA A 67 -23.09 -2.28 -7.34
CA ALA A 67 -22.77 -0.85 -7.56
C ALA A 67 -22.63 -0.46 -9.05
N SER A 68 -23.15 -1.25 -9.99
CA SER A 68 -23.24 -0.89 -11.41
C SER A 68 -24.69 -0.57 -11.75
N THR A 69 -25.06 0.71 -11.69
CA THR A 69 -26.29 1.26 -12.29
C THR A 69 -25.92 2.42 -13.19
#